data_AF-A0AAN6TQ62-F1
#
_entry.id   AF-A0AAN6TQ62-F1
#
_cell.length_a   1.000
_cell.length_b   1.000
_cell.length_c   1.000
_cell.angle_alpha   90.00
_cell.angle_beta   90.00
_cell.angle_gamma   90.00
#
_symmetry.space_group_name_H-M   'P 1'
#
loop_
_entity.id
_entity.type
_entity.pdbx_description
1 polymer ?
#
loop_
_entity_poly.entity_id
_entity_poly.type
_entity_poly.pdbx_seq_one_letter_code
_entity_poly.pdbx_strand_id
1 'polypeptide(L)'
;MCRAVKTLEGLWHEWTVSLWGMPAIAALDRKWGSRWRAGRRSELQWYSLRLEVIKEIQRVAQAQWIGEQAAMYIVNMQQKRTGCSLDQFCKRLRANRKEGEAGRPRGRPAGRATVQA
;
A
#
# COMPACT_ATOMS: atom_id res chain seq x y z
N MET A 1 12.47 1.89 -2.07
CA MET A 1 11.69 3.13 -1.84
C MET A 1 12.60 4.17 -1.24
N CYS A 2 12.98 5.15 -2.05
CA CYS A 2 13.96 6.17 -1.76
C CYS A 2 13.45 7.13 -0.68
N ARG A 3 14.24 7.36 0.38
CA ARG A 3 13.86 8.28 1.48
C ARG A 3 13.71 9.73 1.03
N ALA A 4 14.39 10.13 -0.03
CA ALA A 4 14.33 11.49 -0.55
C ALA A 4 12.98 11.83 -1.21
N VAL A 5 12.23 10.81 -1.66
CA VAL A 5 10.91 11.01 -2.26
C VAL A 5 9.91 11.42 -1.18
N LYS A 6 9.44 12.67 -1.21
CA LYS A 6 8.49 13.21 -0.21
C LYS A 6 7.08 13.43 -0.77
N THR A 7 6.88 13.21 -2.06
CA THR A 7 5.61 13.42 -2.75
C THR A 7 4.96 12.07 -3.08
N LEU A 8 3.63 12.05 -3.07
CA LEU A 8 2.86 10.86 -3.45
C LEU A 8 3.10 10.50 -4.92
N GLU A 9 3.14 11.51 -5.79
CA GLU A 9 3.44 11.34 -7.21
C GLU A 9 4.83 10.75 -7.43
N GLY A 10 5.86 11.26 -6.73
CA GLY A 10 7.21 10.70 -6.82
C GLY A 10 7.27 9.26 -6.29
N LEU A 11 6.49 8.94 -5.26
CA LEU A 11 6.40 7.57 -4.73
C LEU A 11 5.74 6.63 -5.74
N TRP A 12 4.67 7.10 -6.39
CA TRP A 12 3.98 6.35 -7.43
C TRP A 12 4.87 6.13 -8.67
N HIS A 13 5.63 7.14 -9.08
CA HIS A 13 6.56 7.04 -10.19
C HIS A 13 7.70 6.04 -9.89
N GLU A 14 8.26 6.06 -8.68
CA GLU A 14 9.23 5.07 -8.22
C GLU A 14 8.65 3.64 -8.24
N TRP A 15 7.38 3.50 -7.90
CA TRP A 15 6.68 2.21 -7.90
C TRP A 15 6.45 1.64 -9.29
N THR A 16 5.98 2.47 -10.22
CA THR A 16 5.44 2.03 -11.52
C THR A 16 6.42 2.13 -12.68
N VAL A 17 7.15 3.23 -12.76
CA VAL A 17 8.01 3.50 -13.91
C VAL A 17 9.40 2.99 -13.60
N SER A 18 10.08 3.68 -12.70
CA SER A 18 11.46 3.49 -12.26
C SER A 18 11.95 4.80 -11.65
N LEU A 19 13.02 4.74 -10.86
CA LEU A 19 13.69 5.92 -10.35
C LEU A 19 15.18 5.78 -10.65
N TRP A 20 15.73 6.72 -11.41
CA TRP A 20 17.18 6.87 -11.65
C TRP A 20 17.83 5.64 -12.31
N GLY A 21 17.19 5.09 -13.35
CA GLY A 21 17.72 3.94 -14.09
C GLY A 21 17.58 2.59 -13.37
N MET A 22 17.01 2.57 -12.16
CA MET A 22 16.69 1.33 -11.44
C MET A 22 15.34 0.77 -11.92
N PRO A 23 15.15 -0.56 -11.98
CA PRO A 23 13.85 -1.13 -12.32
C PRO A 23 12.73 -0.68 -11.36
N ALA A 24 11.51 -0.58 -11.87
CA ALA A 24 10.32 -0.28 -11.09
C ALA A 24 10.24 -1.16 -9.84
N ILE A 25 9.86 -0.58 -8.69
CA ILE A 25 9.75 -1.36 -7.45
C ILE A 25 8.69 -2.46 -7.59
N ALA A 26 7.62 -2.23 -8.34
CA ALA A 26 6.63 -3.27 -8.65
C ALA A 26 7.26 -4.47 -9.39
N ALA A 27 8.19 -4.21 -10.32
CA ALA A 27 8.89 -5.26 -11.04
C ALA A 27 9.86 -6.03 -10.12
N LEU A 28 10.55 -5.33 -9.22
CA LEU A 28 11.41 -5.96 -8.22
C LEU A 28 10.60 -6.86 -7.27
N ASP A 29 9.46 -6.37 -6.78
CA ASP A 29 8.61 -7.09 -5.84
C ASP A 29 7.96 -8.31 -6.51
N ARG A 30 7.58 -8.20 -7.79
CA ARG A 30 7.06 -9.34 -8.56
C ARG A 30 8.14 -10.41 -8.81
N LYS A 31 9.38 -10.00 -9.09
CA LYS A 31 10.45 -10.93 -9.47
C LYS A 31 11.14 -11.60 -8.27
N TRP A 32 11.25 -10.90 -7.15
CA TRP A 32 12.01 -11.37 -5.99
C TRP A 32 11.27 -11.28 -4.64
N GLY A 33 10.05 -10.73 -4.59
CA GLY A 33 9.24 -10.68 -3.38
C GLY A 33 9.92 -9.93 -2.23
N SER A 34 9.93 -10.49 -1.02
CA SER A 34 10.67 -9.89 0.11
C SER A 34 12.19 -9.99 -0.02
N ARG A 35 12.72 -10.86 -0.89
CA ARG A 35 14.16 -11.17 -0.96
C ARG A 35 14.99 -10.03 -1.53
N TRP A 36 14.45 -9.20 -2.42
CA TRP A 36 15.19 -8.02 -2.92
C TRP A 36 15.34 -6.93 -1.84
N ARG A 37 14.63 -7.06 -0.71
CA ARG A 37 14.66 -6.15 0.44
C ARG A 37 15.42 -6.74 1.62
N ALA A 38 16.44 -7.58 1.39
CA ALA A 38 17.26 -8.26 2.41
C ALA A 38 18.06 -7.30 3.32
N GLY A 39 17.35 -6.45 4.07
CA GLY A 39 17.88 -5.35 4.84
C GLY A 39 17.38 -5.32 6.29
N ARG A 40 17.78 -4.26 7.00
CA ARG A 40 17.48 -4.03 8.41
C ARG A 40 15.98 -3.82 8.67
N ARG A 41 15.51 -4.13 9.87
CA ARG A 41 14.08 -4.00 10.28
C ARG A 41 13.49 -2.62 10.00
N SER A 42 14.27 -1.55 10.12
CA SER A 42 13.87 -0.18 9.81
C SER A 42 13.55 0.05 8.34
N GLU A 43 14.30 -0.58 7.42
CA GLU A 43 14.04 -0.54 5.97
C GLU A 43 12.73 -1.24 5.63
N LEU A 44 12.47 -2.40 6.26
CA LEU A 44 11.21 -3.13 6.10
C LEU A 44 10.02 -2.33 6.60
N GLN A 45 10.11 -1.71 7.78
CA GLN A 45 9.05 -0.86 8.31
C GLN A 45 8.77 0.35 7.41
N TRP A 46 9.83 0.97 6.89
CA TRP A 46 9.74 2.10 5.97
C TRP A 46 9.05 1.72 4.66
N TYR A 47 9.46 0.60 4.06
CA TYR A 47 8.81 0.04 2.88
C TYR A 47 7.33 -0.23 3.14
N SER A 48 7.01 -0.94 4.23
CA SER A 48 5.62 -1.26 4.58
C SER A 48 4.78 -0.03 4.86
N LEU A 49 5.37 1.10 5.28
CA LEU A 49 4.63 2.34 5.53
C LEU A 49 4.20 2.96 4.22
N ARG A 50 5.13 3.09 3.28
CA ARG A 50 4.88 3.67 1.96
C ARG A 50 4.05 2.77 1.05
N LEU A 51 4.12 1.45 1.24
CA LEU A 51 3.26 0.50 0.52
C LEU A 51 1.77 0.74 0.81
N GLU A 52 1.40 1.30 1.98
CA GLU A 52 -0.01 1.61 2.27
C GLU A 52 -0.59 2.64 1.29
N VAL A 53 0.22 3.58 0.79
CA VAL A 53 -0.20 4.54 -0.24
C VAL A 53 -0.47 3.84 -1.57
N ILE A 54 0.42 2.95 -1.98
CA ILE A 54 0.24 2.16 -3.22
C ILE A 54 -1.02 1.31 -3.15
N LYS A 55 -1.24 0.64 -2.01
CA LYS A 55 -2.45 -0.15 -1.78
C LYS A 55 -3.71 0.71 -1.81
N GLU A 56 -3.65 1.93 -1.30
CA GLU A 56 -4.79 2.84 -1.34
C GLU A 56 -5.11 3.29 -2.77
N ILE A 57 -4.09 3.59 -3.58
CA ILE A 57 -4.26 3.90 -5.01
C ILE A 57 -4.94 2.73 -5.71
N GLN A 58 -4.45 1.51 -5.50
CA GLN A 58 -5.05 0.30 -6.07
C GLN A 58 -6.49 0.08 -5.57
N ARG A 59 -6.76 0.32 -4.28
CA ARG A 59 -8.10 0.21 -3.71
C ARG A 59 -9.06 1.20 -4.35
N VAL A 60 -8.65 2.47 -4.54
CA VAL A 60 -9.46 3.50 -5.19
C VAL A 60 -9.69 3.17 -6.67
N ALA A 61 -8.66 2.69 -7.37
CA ALA A 61 -8.77 2.23 -8.76
C ALA A 61 -9.83 1.14 -8.91
N GLN A 62 -9.78 0.12 -8.04
CA GLN A 62 -10.74 -0.98 -8.04
C GLN A 62 -12.15 -0.54 -7.61
N ALA A 63 -12.26 0.29 -6.57
CA ALA A 63 -13.56 0.73 -6.05
C ALA A 63 -14.31 1.64 -7.02
N GLN A 64 -13.60 2.45 -7.81
CA GLN A 64 -14.18 3.39 -8.77
C GLN A 64 -14.13 2.90 -10.21
N TRP A 65 -13.57 1.72 -10.47
CA TRP A 65 -13.37 1.17 -11.82
C TRP A 65 -12.60 2.13 -12.75
N ILE A 66 -11.57 2.77 -12.21
CA ILE A 66 -10.71 3.70 -12.94
C ILE A 66 -9.28 3.19 -13.03
N GLY A 67 -8.51 3.74 -13.97
CA GLY A 67 -7.08 3.44 -14.08
C GLY A 67 -6.28 3.88 -12.86
N GLU A 68 -5.18 3.18 -12.56
CA GLU A 68 -4.34 3.45 -11.39
C GLU A 68 -3.75 4.88 -11.39
N GLN A 69 -3.45 5.45 -12.58
CA GLN A 69 -3.00 6.84 -12.70
C GLN A 69 -4.08 7.85 -12.29
N ALA A 70 -5.34 7.61 -12.67
CA ALA A 70 -6.46 8.45 -12.25
C ALA A 70 -6.71 8.32 -10.74
N ALA A 71 -6.64 7.10 -10.21
CA ALA A 71 -6.73 6.85 -8.77
C ALA A 71 -5.60 7.53 -8.00
N MET A 72 -4.36 7.53 -8.53
CA MET A 72 -3.24 8.25 -7.94
C MET A 72 -3.55 9.73 -7.80
N TYR A 73 -4.09 10.37 -8.84
CA TYR A 73 -4.47 11.78 -8.79
C TYR A 73 -5.53 12.07 -7.71
N ILE A 74 -6.53 11.19 -7.59
CA ILE A 74 -7.57 11.30 -6.55
C ILE A 74 -6.96 11.20 -5.16
N VAL A 75 -6.09 10.21 -4.90
CA VAL A 75 -5.43 10.04 -3.60
C VAL A 75 -4.49 11.22 -3.30
N ASN A 76 -3.77 11.73 -4.30
CA ASN A 76 -2.95 12.94 -4.17
C ASN A 76 -3.80 14.15 -3.77
N MET A 77 -4.96 14.33 -4.38
CA MET A 77 -5.90 15.39 -4.02
C MET A 77 -6.46 15.23 -2.61
N GLN A 78 -6.76 14.00 -2.17
CA GLN A 78 -7.16 13.73 -0.78
C GLN A 78 -6.05 14.11 0.20
N GLN A 79 -4.79 13.77 -0.09
CA GLN A 79 -3.65 14.19 0.73
C GLN A 79 -3.57 15.72 0.83
N LYS A 80 -3.59 16.42 -0.31
CA LYS A 80 -3.52 17.88 -0.37
C LYS A 80 -4.66 18.57 0.38
N ARG A 81 -5.89 18.07 0.25
CA ARG A 81 -7.06 18.58 1.00
C ARG A 81 -6.89 18.47 2.52
N THR A 82 -6.23 17.41 2.99
CA THR A 82 -5.93 17.26 4.42
C THR A 82 -4.69 18.03 4.89
N GLY A 83 -3.93 18.65 3.98
CA GLY A 83 -2.71 19.41 4.31
C GLY A 83 -1.60 18.59 4.98
N CYS A 84 -1.63 17.25 4.87
CA CYS A 84 -0.72 16.36 5.60
C CYS A 84 0.51 15.98 4.77
N SER A 85 1.65 15.79 5.44
CA SER A 85 2.86 15.22 4.82
C SER A 85 2.64 13.77 4.36
N LEU A 86 3.47 13.28 3.45
CA LEU A 86 3.39 11.91 2.96
C LEU A 86 3.48 10.89 4.11
N ASP A 87 4.37 11.10 5.08
CA ASP A 87 4.53 10.20 6.21
C ASP A 87 3.30 10.19 7.13
N GLN A 88 2.71 11.36 7.40
CA GLN A 88 1.44 11.46 8.13
C GLN A 88 0.31 10.77 7.36
N PHE A 89 0.26 10.93 6.05
CA PHE A 89 -0.71 10.26 5.18
C PHE A 89 -0.58 8.74 5.24
N CYS A 90 0.65 8.20 5.12
CA CYS A 90 0.90 6.76 5.26
C CYS A 90 0.47 6.22 6.62
N LYS A 91 0.78 6.94 7.70
CA LYS A 91 0.39 6.55 9.07
C LYS A 91 -1.12 6.50 9.22
N ARG A 92 -1.83 7.49 8.66
CA ARG A 92 -3.29 7.54 8.67
C ARG A 92 -3.91 6.38 7.90
N LEU A 93 -3.43 6.08 6.70
CA LEU A 93 -3.91 4.93 5.91
C LEU A 93 -3.73 3.61 6.69
N ARG A 94 -2.58 3.44 7.35
CA ARG A 94 -2.33 2.27 8.19
C ARG A 94 -3.29 2.17 9.37
N ALA A 95 -3.59 3.30 10.03
CA ALA A 95 -4.53 3.33 11.15
C ALA A 95 -5.95 2.95 10.69
N ASN A 96 -6.45 3.58 9.63
CA ASN A 96 -7.77 3.34 9.06
C ASN A 96 -7.98 1.87 8.66
N ARG A 97 -6.93 1.21 8.13
CA ARG A 97 -6.99 -0.21 7.79
C ARG A 97 -7.07 -1.11 9.01
N LYS A 98 -6.31 -0.80 10.07
CA LYS A 98 -6.35 -1.54 11.33
C LYS A 98 -7.73 -1.45 11.99
N GLU A 99 -8.39 -0.30 11.89
CA GLU A 99 -9.76 -0.10 12.36
C GLU A 99 -10.77 -0.91 11.53
N GLY A 100 -10.63 -0.93 10.21
CA GLY A 100 -11.46 -1.76 9.32
C GLY A 100 -11.29 -3.27 9.54
N GLU A 101 -10.09 -3.73 9.92
CA GLU A 101 -9.82 -5.13 10.25
C GLU A 101 -10.27 -5.51 11.68
N ALA A 102 -10.19 -4.58 12.63
CA ALA A 102 -10.70 -4.78 14.00
C ALA A 102 -12.24 -4.82 14.07
N GLY A 103 -12.92 -4.15 13.14
CA GLY A 103 -14.39 -4.15 13.04
C GLY A 103 -14.99 -5.36 12.30
N ARG A 104 -14.18 -6.23 11.68
CA ARG A 104 -14.68 -7.43 10.98
C ARG A 104 -14.64 -8.62 11.95
N PRO A 105 -15.78 -9.15 12.43
CA PRO A 105 -15.75 -10.37 13.23
C PRO A 105 -15.09 -11.47 12.42
N ARG A 106 -14.02 -12.06 12.96
CA ARG A 106 -13.38 -13.25 12.36
C ARG A 106 -14.47 -14.29 12.19
N GLY A 107 -14.72 -14.68 10.94
CA GLY A 107 -15.68 -15.72 10.60
C GLY A 107 -15.47 -16.92 11.53
N ARG A 108 -16.53 -17.25 12.27
CA ARG A 108 -16.65 -18.45 13.08
C ARG A 108 -16.26 -19.64 12.19
N PRO A 109 -15.33 -20.53 12.59
CA PRO A 109 -15.06 -21.73 11.81
C PRO A 109 -16.36 -22.54 11.74
N ALA A 110 -16.80 -22.84 10.52
CA ALA A 110 -17.99 -23.64 10.26
C ALA A 110 -17.84 -24.98 11.00
N GLY A 111 -18.80 -25.27 11.88
CA GLY A 111 -18.86 -26.50 12.64
C GLY A 111 -18.85 -27.69 11.69
N ARG A 112 -17.91 -28.59 11.94
CA ARG A 112 -17.83 -29.93 11.35
C ARG A 112 -19.13 -30.65 11.69
N ALA A 113 -20.00 -30.86 10.70
CA ALA A 113 -21.17 -31.70 10.86
C ALA A 113 -20.69 -33.14 11.05
N THR A 114 -20.85 -33.64 12.28
CA THR A 114 -20.72 -35.06 12.59
C THR A 114 -21.86 -35.79 11.90
N VAL A 115 -21.53 -36.62 10.92
CA VAL A 115 -22.45 -37.61 10.37
C VAL A 115 -22.44 -38.77 11.37
N GLN A 116 -23.57 -39.04 12.03
CA GLN A 116 -23.79 -40.30 12.75
C GLN A 116 -24.48 -41.30 11.81
N ALA A 117 -24.09 -42.55 12.03
CA ALA A 117 -24.30 -43.75 11.23
C ALA A 117 -25.75 -44.22 11.14
#